data_AF-A0A194QWB0-F1
#
_entry.id   AF-A0A194QWB0-F1
#
_cell.length_a   1.000
_cell.length_b   1.000
_cell.length_c   1.000
_cell.angle_alpha   90.00
_cell.angle_beta   90.00
_cell.angle_gamma   90.00
#
_symmetry.space_group_name_H-M   'P 1'
#
loop_
_entity.id
_entity.type
_entity.pdbx_description
1 polymer ?
#
loop_
_entity_poly.entity_id
_entity_poly.type
_entity_poly.pdbx_seq_one_letter_code
_entity_poly.pdbx_strand_id
1 'polypeptide(L)'
;MAAMSKSSAIVSIWQVLLNFMLLVESLTLLFFFIRQGGKRVAKTDIVNTKRIADALTAFEKIYPAATILLRNLSAEQTNLKNVLQEKIPKEQEKIREFRKQHGSSKVGEVTVDMMYGGMRGIKGLVWETSVLDPDEGIRFRGMSIPECQQKLPKAKGGDEPLPEGLFWLLVTGDIPTEAQVNAISKEWARRAELPAHVVTMLNNMPSKLHPMSQFSAAVTALNSESTFAKAYSEGVHKSKYWEYVYEDSMNLIAKLPVIAATIYRNTYRDGKGIGAIDDNKDWSANYCTMLGFDDPQFSELMRLYLTIHSDHEGGNVSAHTTHLVGSALSDPYLSFAAGLNGLAGPLHGLANQEVLIWLEKLRKQVGDNFTEEQLKEFIWKTLKSGQVVPGYGHAVLRKTDPRYTCQREFALKHLPNDPLFKLVAAVYKVVPPILTELGKVKNPWPNVDSHSGVLLQYYGLKEMNYYTVMFGVSRALGVLAQLIWSRALGFPIERPKSFSTELLMKQFGK
;
A
#
# COMPACT_ATOMS: atom_id res chain seq x y z
N MET A 1 36.67 7.07 33.87
CA MET A 1 35.32 7.31 33.29
C MET A 1 34.62 6.04 32.79
N ALA A 2 35.30 4.95 32.43
CA ALA A 2 34.64 3.70 31.99
C ALA A 2 34.10 2.78 33.12
N ALA A 3 34.41 3.06 34.39
CA ALA A 3 33.86 2.32 35.54
C ALA A 3 32.54 2.91 36.07
N MET A 4 32.23 4.18 35.78
CA MET A 4 30.98 4.84 36.20
C MET A 4 29.77 4.48 35.31
N SER A 5 29.98 4.04 34.06
CA SER A 5 28.87 3.68 33.14
C SER A 5 28.30 2.28 33.37
N LYS A 6 29.07 1.34 33.96
CA LYS A 6 28.55 0.02 34.34
C LYS A 6 27.65 0.09 35.59
N SER A 7 27.93 1.03 36.50
CA SER A 7 27.13 1.24 37.71
C SER A 7 25.73 1.79 37.39
N SER A 8 25.59 2.74 36.46
CA SER A 8 24.28 3.28 36.07
C SER A 8 23.39 2.28 35.34
N ALA A 9 23.98 1.40 34.52
CA ALA A 9 23.27 0.32 33.83
C ALA A 9 22.75 -0.74 34.81
N ILE A 10 23.55 -1.10 35.82
CA ILE A 10 23.14 -2.05 36.87
C ILE A 10 22.02 -1.44 37.73
N VAL A 11 22.13 -0.17 38.12
CA VAL A 11 21.08 0.54 38.88
C VAL A 11 19.76 0.62 38.09
N SER A 12 19.82 0.82 36.78
CA SER A 12 18.65 0.76 35.88
C SER A 12 17.98 -0.62 35.86
N ILE A 13 18.75 -1.70 35.78
CA ILE A 13 18.23 -3.08 35.80
C ILE A 13 17.56 -3.42 37.14
N TRP A 14 18.17 -3.02 38.26
CA TRP A 14 17.57 -3.19 39.59
C TRP A 14 16.28 -2.39 39.75
N GLN A 15 16.20 -1.19 39.18
CA GLN A 15 14.98 -0.39 39.20
C GLN A 15 13.84 -1.02 38.38
N VAL A 16 14.16 -1.62 37.23
CA VAL A 16 13.20 -2.36 36.41
C VAL A 16 12.71 -3.63 37.11
N LEU A 17 13.62 -4.39 37.74
CA LEU A 17 13.26 -5.59 38.51
C LEU A 17 12.40 -5.24 39.73
N LEU A 18 12.72 -4.14 40.42
CA LEU A 18 11.93 -3.65 41.55
C LEU A 18 10.52 -3.25 41.12
N ASN A 19 10.40 -2.52 40.00
CA ASN A 19 9.10 -2.14 39.43
C ASN A 19 8.29 -3.36 38.96
N PHE A 20 8.94 -4.39 38.42
CA PHE A 20 8.30 -5.64 38.04
C PHE A 20 7.83 -6.45 39.26
N MET A 21 8.63 -6.52 40.33
CA MET A 21 8.21 -7.14 41.60
C MET A 21 7.00 -6.43 42.21
N LEU A 22 6.99 -5.10 42.23
CA LEU A 22 5.86 -4.30 42.72
C LEU A 22 4.58 -4.53 41.89
N LEU A 23 4.72 -4.73 40.57
CA LEU A 23 3.60 -5.07 39.69
C LEU A 23 3.04 -6.48 40.00
N VAL A 24 3.92 -7.46 40.19
CA VAL A 24 3.54 -8.83 40.56
C VAL A 24 2.85 -8.86 41.93
N GLU A 25 3.36 -8.13 42.93
CA GLU A 25 2.69 -7.98 44.23
C GLU A 25 1.31 -7.35 44.09
N SER A 26 1.20 -6.27 43.29
CA SER A 26 -0.07 -5.56 43.08
C SER A 26 -1.12 -6.43 42.37
N LEU A 27 -0.71 -7.22 41.37
CA LEU A 27 -1.58 -8.18 40.68
C LEU A 27 -1.97 -9.36 41.58
N THR A 28 -1.08 -9.80 42.46
CA THR A 28 -1.35 -10.87 43.44
C THR A 28 -2.38 -10.41 44.47
N LEU A 29 -2.26 -9.17 44.96
CA LEU A 29 -3.25 -8.52 45.84
C LEU A 29 -4.61 -8.35 45.16
N LEU A 30 -4.62 -7.94 43.88
CA LEU A 30 -5.85 -7.81 43.11
C LEU A 30 -6.55 -9.17 42.92
N PHE A 31 -5.79 -10.22 42.60
CA PHE A 31 -6.31 -11.59 42.50
C PHE A 31 -6.84 -12.10 43.86
N PHE A 32 -6.17 -11.79 44.96
CA PHE A 32 -6.62 -12.15 46.31
C PHE A 32 -7.95 -11.45 46.67
N PHE A 33 -8.11 -10.18 46.32
CA PHE A 33 -9.34 -9.41 46.52
C PHE A 33 -10.51 -9.93 45.68
N ILE A 34 -10.27 -10.28 44.41
CA ILE A 34 -11.30 -10.85 43.53
C ILE A 34 -11.74 -12.24 44.05
N ARG A 35 -10.81 -13.04 44.59
CA ARG A 35 -11.08 -14.39 45.11
C ARG A 35 -11.84 -14.41 46.44
N GLN A 36 -11.78 -13.35 47.24
CA GLN A 36 -12.47 -13.21 48.54
C GLN A 36 -13.95 -12.78 48.42
N GLY A 37 -14.50 -12.64 47.20
CA GLY A 37 -15.95 -12.51 47.02
C GLY A 37 -16.55 -11.27 47.67
N GLY A 38 -15.99 -10.09 47.38
CA GLY A 38 -16.63 -8.77 47.45
C GLY A 38 -17.75 -8.54 48.49
N LYS A 39 -17.55 -8.85 49.77
CA LYS A 39 -18.47 -8.44 50.84
C LYS A 39 -17.72 -7.99 52.11
N ARG A 40 -17.92 -6.71 52.42
CA ARG A 40 -17.52 -5.91 53.60
C ARG A 40 -16.05 -5.54 53.73
N VAL A 41 -15.70 -4.27 53.50
CA VAL A 41 -14.95 -3.42 54.45
C VAL A 41 -15.37 -1.95 54.27
N ALA A 42 -15.49 -1.24 55.40
CA ALA A 42 -15.89 0.15 55.53
C ALA A 42 -14.68 1.11 55.47
N LYS A 43 -14.87 2.29 54.86
CA LYS A 43 -14.18 3.58 55.11
C LYS A 43 -12.63 3.64 55.20
N THR A 44 -11.87 2.64 54.76
CA THR A 44 -10.40 2.72 54.69
C THR A 44 -9.80 2.61 53.26
N ASP A 45 -10.63 2.45 52.22
CA ASP A 45 -10.16 2.01 50.88
C ASP A 45 -10.06 3.07 49.76
N ILE A 46 -10.18 4.36 50.08
CA ILE A 46 -10.00 5.44 49.07
C ILE A 46 -8.50 5.58 48.69
N VAL A 47 -7.59 5.24 49.59
CA VAL A 47 -6.13 5.36 49.36
C VAL A 47 -5.63 4.23 48.44
N ASN A 48 -6.19 3.03 48.55
CA ASN A 48 -5.81 1.88 47.71
C ASN A 48 -6.34 1.98 46.28
N THR A 49 -7.55 2.50 46.08
CA THR A 49 -8.11 2.72 44.74
C THR A 49 -7.33 3.78 43.95
N LYS A 50 -6.91 4.86 44.60
CA LYS A 50 -6.05 5.88 43.98
C LYS A 50 -4.67 5.34 43.60
N ARG A 51 -4.04 4.54 44.48
CA ARG A 51 -2.76 3.87 44.18
C ARG A 51 -2.84 2.90 43.01
N ILE A 52 -3.93 2.14 42.88
CA ILE A 52 -4.15 1.23 41.75
C ILE A 52 -4.35 2.02 40.45
N ALA A 53 -5.12 3.11 40.48
CA ALA A 53 -5.29 3.99 39.32
C ALA A 53 -3.98 4.67 38.90
N ASP A 54 -3.19 5.15 39.86
CA ASP A 54 -1.88 5.75 39.61
C ASP A 54 -0.89 4.70 39.05
N ALA A 55 -0.93 3.46 39.53
CA ALA A 55 -0.12 2.35 39.02
C ALA A 55 -0.53 1.91 37.61
N LEU A 56 -1.82 1.87 37.30
CA LEU A 56 -2.34 1.63 35.94
C LEU A 56 -1.93 2.75 34.99
N THR A 57 -2.02 4.01 35.43
CA THR A 57 -1.61 5.17 34.63
C THR A 57 -0.09 5.19 34.40
N ALA A 58 0.70 4.79 35.41
CA ALA A 58 2.14 4.60 35.27
C ALA A 58 2.46 3.43 34.33
N PHE A 59 1.71 2.33 34.41
CA PHE A 59 1.84 1.20 33.51
C PHE A 59 1.49 1.58 32.08
N GLU A 60 0.42 2.34 31.82
CA GLU A 60 0.08 2.85 30.48
C GLU A 60 1.16 3.78 29.91
N LYS A 61 1.87 4.52 30.75
CA LYS A 61 3.01 5.37 30.33
C LYS A 61 4.28 4.58 30.08
N ILE A 62 4.53 3.53 30.87
CA ILE A 62 5.75 2.72 30.78
C ILE A 62 5.59 1.60 29.75
N TYR A 63 4.39 1.08 29.52
CA TYR A 63 4.11 -0.03 28.62
C TYR A 63 4.59 0.21 27.19
N PRO A 64 4.37 1.37 26.55
CA PRO A 64 4.95 1.66 25.24
C PRO A 64 6.49 1.63 25.27
N ALA A 65 7.10 2.26 26.28
CA ALA A 65 8.55 2.32 26.43
C ALA A 65 9.17 0.95 26.74
N ALA A 66 8.53 0.13 27.57
CA ALA A 66 8.94 -1.21 27.91
C ALA A 66 8.75 -2.19 26.74
N THR A 67 7.70 -2.00 25.93
CA THR A 67 7.49 -2.78 24.70
C THR A 67 8.57 -2.43 23.67
N ILE A 68 8.93 -1.15 23.54
CA ILE A 68 10.05 -0.70 22.70
C ILE A 68 11.38 -1.28 23.24
N LEU A 69 11.61 -1.25 24.55
CA LEU A 69 12.82 -1.77 25.17
C LEU A 69 12.94 -3.30 25.03
N LEU A 70 11.85 -4.04 25.22
CA LEU A 70 11.79 -5.50 25.03
C LEU A 70 11.95 -5.89 23.56
N ARG A 71 11.43 -5.09 22.62
CA ARG A 71 11.69 -5.26 21.17
C ARG A 71 13.15 -5.01 20.81
N ASN A 72 13.80 -4.04 21.45
CA ASN A 72 15.22 -3.77 21.27
C ASN A 72 16.13 -4.84 21.90
N LEU A 73 15.62 -5.61 22.87
CA LEU A 73 16.36 -6.66 23.59
C LEU A 73 16.26 -8.05 22.93
N SER A 74 15.23 -8.32 22.13
CA SER A 74 15.30 -9.41 21.15
C SER A 74 16.27 -8.98 20.07
N ALA A 75 17.36 -9.73 19.83
CA ALA A 75 18.24 -9.48 18.69
C ALA A 75 17.38 -9.26 17.44
N GLU A 76 17.35 -8.02 16.92
CA GLU A 76 16.43 -7.63 15.84
C GLU A 76 16.66 -8.55 14.64
N GLN A 77 15.76 -9.53 14.44
CA GLN A 77 15.79 -10.36 13.25
C GLN A 77 15.42 -9.47 12.06
N THR A 78 16.43 -8.98 11.34
CA THR A 78 16.27 -8.10 10.17
C THR A 78 15.95 -8.86 8.89
N ASN A 79 16.09 -10.19 8.90
CA ASN A 79 15.77 -11.04 7.77
C ASN A 79 14.25 -11.25 7.66
N LEU A 80 13.62 -10.60 6.67
CA LEU A 80 12.18 -10.66 6.42
C LEU A 80 11.69 -12.09 6.12
N LYS A 81 12.48 -12.91 5.42
CA LYS A 81 12.12 -14.30 5.11
C LYS A 81 12.01 -15.16 6.37
N ASN A 82 12.90 -14.97 7.35
CA ASN A 82 12.83 -15.68 8.63
C ASN A 82 11.57 -15.27 9.42
N VAL A 83 11.26 -13.97 9.46
CA VAL A 83 10.04 -13.46 10.12
C VAL A 83 8.78 -14.07 9.49
N LEU A 84 8.75 -14.17 8.16
CA LEU A 84 7.67 -14.86 7.44
C LEU A 84 7.59 -16.34 7.80
N GLN A 85 8.73 -17.04 7.81
CA GLN A 85 8.79 -18.47 8.13
C GLN A 85 8.17 -18.79 9.51
N GLU A 86 8.32 -17.89 10.48
CA GLU A 86 7.72 -18.03 11.82
C GLU A 86 6.21 -17.73 11.84
N LYS A 87 5.73 -16.82 10.98
CA LYS A 87 4.32 -16.38 10.94
C LYS A 87 3.44 -17.30 10.12
N ILE A 88 3.94 -17.87 9.03
CA ILE A 88 3.15 -18.67 8.08
C ILE A 88 2.41 -19.84 8.75
N PRO A 89 3.04 -20.69 9.60
CA PRO A 89 2.33 -21.80 10.23
C PRO A 89 1.17 -21.36 11.12
N LYS A 90 1.32 -20.23 11.82
CA LYS A 90 0.28 -19.67 12.71
C LYS A 90 -0.93 -19.22 11.90
N GLU A 91 -0.71 -18.54 10.78
CA GLU A 91 -1.80 -18.08 9.92
C GLU A 91 -2.48 -19.25 9.18
N GLN A 92 -1.70 -20.24 8.73
CA GLN A 92 -2.25 -21.48 8.17
C GLN A 92 -3.18 -22.19 9.16
N GLU A 93 -2.79 -22.28 10.43
CA GLU A 93 -3.59 -22.90 11.48
C GLU A 93 -4.85 -22.09 11.80
N LYS A 94 -4.72 -20.76 11.95
CA LYS A 94 -5.85 -19.84 12.13
C LYS A 94 -6.89 -19.99 11.01
N ILE A 95 -6.47 -19.98 9.75
CA ILE A 95 -7.37 -20.13 8.60
C ILE A 95 -7.98 -21.53 8.55
N ARG A 96 -7.20 -22.57 8.86
CA ARG A 96 -7.70 -23.96 8.94
C ARG A 96 -8.82 -24.08 9.97
N GLU A 97 -8.62 -23.55 11.16
CA GLU A 97 -9.61 -23.62 12.24
C GLU A 97 -10.85 -22.78 11.93
N PHE A 98 -10.67 -21.57 11.38
CA PHE A 98 -11.78 -20.75 10.90
C PHE A 98 -12.61 -21.48 9.83
N ARG A 99 -11.97 -22.11 8.83
CA ARG A 99 -12.66 -22.86 7.77
C ARG A 99 -13.31 -24.14 8.26
N LYS A 100 -12.76 -24.78 9.30
CA LYS A 100 -13.38 -25.95 9.94
C LYS A 100 -14.72 -25.56 10.60
N GLN A 101 -14.79 -24.39 11.22
CA GLN A 101 -16.00 -23.91 11.91
C GLN A 101 -16.99 -23.23 10.96
N HIS A 102 -16.50 -22.47 9.97
CA HIS A 102 -17.32 -21.57 9.17
C HIS A 102 -17.27 -21.82 7.66
N GLY A 103 -16.62 -22.88 7.19
CA GLY A 103 -16.41 -23.14 5.75
C GLY A 103 -17.68 -23.23 4.89
N SER A 104 -18.84 -23.52 5.50
CA SER A 104 -20.15 -23.56 4.82
C SER A 104 -21.03 -22.33 5.10
N SER A 105 -20.52 -21.32 5.82
CA SER A 105 -21.28 -20.10 6.15
C SER A 105 -21.51 -19.26 4.88
N LYS A 106 -22.73 -18.75 4.70
CA LYS A 106 -23.06 -17.87 3.58
C LYS A 106 -22.55 -16.45 3.84
N VAL A 107 -21.87 -15.84 2.85
CA VAL A 107 -21.34 -14.47 2.93
C VAL A 107 -22.05 -13.46 2.01
N GLY A 108 -23.03 -13.94 1.23
CA GLY A 108 -23.83 -13.18 0.29
C GLY A 108 -24.59 -14.09 -0.66
N GLU A 109 -25.39 -13.50 -1.53
CA GLU A 109 -26.07 -14.19 -2.64
C GLU A 109 -25.48 -13.73 -3.97
N VAL A 110 -25.69 -14.52 -5.03
CA VAL A 110 -25.30 -14.18 -6.40
C VAL A 110 -26.56 -14.07 -7.25
N THR A 111 -26.76 -12.92 -7.89
CA THR A 111 -27.91 -12.67 -8.78
C THR A 111 -27.49 -12.61 -10.25
N VAL A 112 -28.46 -12.73 -11.17
CA VAL A 112 -28.24 -12.59 -12.62
C VAL A 112 -27.55 -11.25 -12.96
N ASP A 113 -27.99 -10.16 -12.34
CA ASP A 113 -27.38 -8.83 -12.54
C ASP A 113 -25.93 -8.75 -12.09
N MET A 114 -25.55 -9.48 -11.02
CA MET A 114 -24.16 -9.53 -10.59
C MET A 114 -23.28 -10.30 -11.59
N MET A 115 -23.83 -11.30 -12.28
CA MET A 115 -23.12 -12.07 -13.31
C MET A 115 -22.86 -11.21 -14.55
N TYR A 116 -23.87 -10.51 -15.08
CA TYR A 116 -23.68 -9.57 -16.19
C TYR A 116 -22.90 -8.31 -15.79
N GLY A 117 -23.05 -7.86 -14.55
CA GLY A 117 -22.44 -6.66 -14.01
C GLY A 117 -20.99 -6.80 -13.57
N GLY A 118 -20.29 -7.86 -14.01
CA GLY A 118 -18.87 -8.06 -13.72
C GLY A 118 -18.57 -8.33 -12.25
N MET A 119 -19.35 -9.20 -11.61
CA MET A 119 -19.22 -9.58 -10.19
C MET A 119 -19.44 -8.42 -9.20
N ARG A 120 -20.10 -7.34 -9.61
CA ARG A 120 -20.40 -6.19 -8.74
C ARG A 120 -21.14 -6.65 -7.48
N GLY A 121 -20.50 -6.43 -6.32
CA GLY A 121 -21.07 -6.78 -5.01
C GLY A 121 -20.86 -8.23 -4.57
N ILE A 122 -20.24 -9.08 -5.40
CA ILE A 122 -19.89 -10.45 -5.02
C ILE A 122 -18.60 -10.44 -4.19
N LYS A 123 -18.64 -11.06 -3.00
CA LYS A 123 -17.45 -11.34 -2.19
C LYS A 123 -16.77 -12.60 -2.74
N GLY A 124 -15.89 -12.44 -3.73
CA GLY A 124 -15.36 -13.54 -4.54
C GLY A 124 -13.94 -14.04 -4.23
N LEU A 125 -13.13 -13.27 -3.49
CA LEU A 125 -11.74 -13.61 -3.22
C LEU A 125 -11.30 -13.17 -1.80
N VAL A 126 -10.18 -13.73 -1.35
CA VAL A 126 -9.51 -13.36 -0.10
C VAL A 126 -8.25 -12.55 -0.41
N TRP A 127 -8.15 -11.37 0.19
CA TRP A 127 -7.02 -10.45 0.05
C TRP A 127 -6.66 -9.92 1.44
N GLU A 128 -5.43 -10.20 1.91
CA GLU A 128 -5.05 -10.08 3.31
C GLU A 128 -4.27 -8.79 3.62
N THR A 129 -3.68 -8.17 2.60
CA THR A 129 -2.72 -7.07 2.74
C THR A 129 -3.41 -5.72 3.00
N SER A 130 -4.59 -5.50 2.43
CA SER A 130 -5.38 -4.29 2.64
C SER A 130 -6.88 -4.50 2.56
N VAL A 131 -7.63 -3.67 3.29
CA VAL A 131 -9.10 -3.66 3.33
C VAL A 131 -9.58 -2.23 3.37
N LEU A 132 -10.61 -1.90 2.59
CA LEU A 132 -11.23 -0.58 2.58
C LEU A 132 -12.21 -0.46 3.76
N ASP A 133 -11.91 0.46 4.68
CA ASP A 133 -12.85 0.92 5.69
C ASP A 133 -13.76 2.00 5.06
N PRO A 134 -15.10 1.82 5.04
CA PRO A 134 -16.01 2.79 4.42
C PRO A 134 -15.95 4.19 5.04
N ASP A 135 -15.57 4.25 6.32
CA ASP A 135 -15.54 5.47 7.12
C ASP A 135 -14.12 6.02 7.24
N GLU A 136 -13.06 5.19 7.21
CA GLU A 136 -11.65 5.64 7.39
C GLU A 136 -10.76 5.54 6.14
N GLY A 137 -11.23 4.93 5.06
CA GLY A 137 -10.44 4.72 3.84
C GLY A 137 -9.65 3.42 3.84
N ILE A 138 -8.70 3.30 2.92
CA ILE A 138 -7.90 2.08 2.79
C ILE A 138 -7.03 1.88 4.03
N ARG A 139 -6.99 0.64 4.52
CA ARG A 139 -6.13 0.21 5.62
C ARG A 139 -5.11 -0.82 5.14
N PHE A 140 -3.84 -0.62 5.46
CA PHE A 140 -2.75 -1.56 5.22
C PHE A 140 -2.55 -2.41 6.48
N ARG A 141 -2.93 -3.70 6.41
CA ARG A 141 -2.93 -4.60 7.58
C ARG A 141 -3.62 -3.99 8.81
N GLY A 142 -4.75 -3.31 8.58
CA GLY A 142 -5.54 -2.65 9.63
C GLY A 142 -5.13 -1.21 9.95
N MET A 143 -3.96 -0.74 9.49
CA MET A 143 -3.50 0.63 9.73
C MET A 143 -3.94 1.59 8.62
N SER A 144 -4.55 2.70 9.03
CA SER A 144 -4.91 3.81 8.13
C SER A 144 -3.69 4.53 7.58
N ILE A 145 -3.87 5.34 6.52
CA ILE A 145 -2.79 6.17 5.96
C ILE A 145 -2.15 7.10 7.01
N PRO A 146 -2.91 7.83 7.86
CA PRO A 146 -2.31 8.68 8.89
C PRO A 146 -1.49 7.89 9.92
N GLU A 147 -1.97 6.69 10.32
CA GLU A 147 -1.21 5.81 11.21
C GLU A 147 0.08 5.31 10.56
N CYS A 148 0.06 5.02 9.25
CA CYS A 148 1.24 4.64 8.50
C CYS A 148 2.25 5.80 8.43
N GLN A 149 1.82 7.03 8.12
CA GLN A 149 2.69 8.22 8.12
C GLN A 149 3.32 8.45 9.50
N GLN A 150 2.58 8.20 10.57
CA GLN A 150 3.11 8.36 11.93
C GLN A 150 4.12 7.27 12.31
N LYS A 151 3.81 6.00 12.03
CA LYS A 151 4.51 4.84 12.60
C LYS A 151 5.59 4.24 11.71
N LEU A 152 5.51 4.40 10.39
CA LEU A 152 6.51 3.84 9.49
C LEU A 152 7.82 4.66 9.55
N PRO A 153 8.98 3.98 9.51
CA PRO A 153 10.28 4.64 9.37
C PRO A 153 10.35 5.54 8.14
N LYS A 154 11.18 6.59 8.27
CA LYS A 154 11.36 7.65 7.27
C LYS A 154 12.82 7.70 6.86
N ALA A 155 13.11 8.30 5.72
CA ALA A 155 14.50 8.57 5.36
C ALA A 155 15.14 9.51 6.40
N LYS A 156 16.47 9.42 6.58
CA LYS A 156 17.20 10.34 7.45
C LYS A 156 17.00 11.78 6.97
N GLY A 157 16.34 12.59 7.79
CA GLY A 157 16.02 13.99 7.46
C GLY A 157 14.83 14.16 6.52
N GLY A 158 14.08 13.09 6.24
CA GLY A 158 12.79 13.13 5.54
C GLY A 158 11.61 12.98 6.50
N ASP A 159 10.44 13.35 6.02
CA ASP A 159 9.16 13.35 6.73
C ASP A 159 8.19 12.29 6.18
N GLU A 160 8.40 11.79 4.96
CA GLU A 160 7.51 10.83 4.32
C GLU A 160 7.90 9.35 4.57
N PRO A 161 6.90 8.44 4.73
CA PRO A 161 7.16 7.03 5.02
C PRO A 161 7.87 6.32 3.87
N LEU A 162 8.82 5.45 4.23
CA LEU A 162 9.56 4.65 3.25
C LEU A 162 8.72 3.47 2.71
N PRO A 163 8.64 3.26 1.38
CA PRO A 163 7.92 2.13 0.80
C PRO A 163 8.44 0.76 1.25
N GLU A 164 9.73 0.65 1.58
CA GLU A 164 10.34 -0.53 2.21
C GLU A 164 9.61 -0.89 3.51
N GLY A 165 9.33 0.11 4.34
CA GLY A 165 8.62 -0.07 5.60
C GLY A 165 7.18 -0.50 5.40
N LEU A 166 6.52 0.05 4.37
CA LEU A 166 5.19 -0.41 4.01
C LEU A 166 5.20 -1.85 3.47
N PHE A 167 6.16 -2.23 2.62
CA PHE A 167 6.25 -3.61 2.15
C PHE A 167 6.44 -4.59 3.31
N TRP A 168 7.31 -4.27 4.27
CA TRP A 168 7.45 -5.06 5.50
C TRP A 168 6.11 -5.20 6.23
N LEU A 169 5.37 -4.10 6.40
CA LEU A 169 4.05 -4.12 7.00
C LEU A 169 3.10 -5.04 6.23
N LEU A 170 2.96 -4.88 4.91
CA LEU A 170 2.06 -5.69 4.10
C LEU A 170 2.40 -7.18 4.18
N VAL A 171 3.69 -7.52 4.24
CA VAL A 171 4.17 -8.90 4.31
C VAL A 171 4.01 -9.50 5.71
N THR A 172 4.24 -8.75 6.79
CA THR A 172 4.33 -9.31 8.15
C THR A 172 3.15 -9.00 9.06
N GLY A 173 2.41 -7.93 8.77
CA GLY A 173 1.43 -7.33 9.68
C GLY A 173 2.03 -6.46 10.78
N ASP A 174 3.36 -6.34 10.86
CA ASP A 174 4.05 -5.61 11.92
C ASP A 174 4.65 -4.29 11.40
N ILE A 175 4.75 -3.27 12.27
CA ILE A 175 5.54 -2.08 11.98
C ILE A 175 7.02 -2.42 12.08
N PRO A 176 7.82 -2.22 11.01
CA PRO A 176 9.25 -2.48 11.05
C PRO A 176 10.01 -1.47 11.89
N THR A 177 11.19 -1.88 12.36
CA THR A 177 12.18 -0.97 12.95
C THR A 177 13.04 -0.32 11.86
N GLU A 178 13.77 0.73 12.22
CA GLU A 178 14.76 1.38 11.34
C GLU A 178 15.79 0.38 10.78
N ALA A 179 16.27 -0.56 11.60
CA ALA A 179 17.24 -1.56 11.17
C ALA A 179 16.65 -2.53 10.12
N GLN A 180 15.38 -2.90 10.28
CA GLN A 180 14.65 -3.75 9.33
C GLN A 180 14.42 -3.04 7.99
N VAL A 181 14.01 -1.77 8.01
CA VAL A 181 13.84 -0.97 6.79
C VAL A 181 15.17 -0.80 6.06
N ASN A 182 16.25 -0.47 6.77
CA ASN A 182 17.59 -0.36 6.19
C ASN A 182 18.09 -1.67 5.58
N ALA A 183 17.72 -2.82 6.17
CA ALA A 183 18.05 -4.13 5.61
C ALA A 183 17.34 -4.36 4.27
N ILE A 184 16.06 -4.01 4.17
CA ILE A 184 15.29 -4.10 2.92
C ILE A 184 15.85 -3.16 1.85
N SER A 185 16.16 -1.90 2.18
CA SER A 185 16.74 -0.96 1.20
C SER A 185 18.03 -1.52 0.60
N LYS A 186 18.93 -2.07 1.43
CA LYS A 186 20.19 -2.71 0.96
C LYS A 186 19.93 -3.98 0.15
N GLU A 187 18.95 -4.78 0.55
CA GLU A 187 18.59 -6.01 -0.16
C GLU A 187 18.06 -5.68 -1.56
N TRP A 188 17.17 -4.69 -1.69
CA TRP A 188 16.67 -4.26 -2.99
C TRP A 188 17.75 -3.62 -3.85
N ALA A 189 18.64 -2.79 -3.29
CA ALA A 189 19.77 -2.24 -4.04
C ALA A 189 20.65 -3.34 -4.65
N ARG A 190 20.93 -4.42 -3.90
CA ARG A 190 21.74 -5.56 -4.37
C ARG A 190 21.05 -6.45 -5.40
N ARG A 191 19.71 -6.48 -5.40
CA ARG A 191 18.90 -7.31 -6.30
C ARG A 191 18.50 -6.61 -7.61
N ALA A 192 18.85 -5.34 -7.77
CA ALA A 192 18.34 -4.46 -8.83
C ALA A 192 18.95 -4.69 -10.22
N GLU A 193 19.96 -5.56 -10.37
CA GLU A 193 20.63 -5.80 -11.65
C GLU A 193 19.69 -6.44 -12.70
N LEU A 194 19.72 -5.89 -13.92
CA LEU A 194 18.99 -6.42 -15.07
C LEU A 194 19.91 -7.28 -15.95
N PRO A 195 19.44 -8.45 -16.41
CA PRO A 195 20.19 -9.24 -17.37
C PRO A 195 20.28 -8.52 -18.72
N ALA A 196 21.36 -8.75 -19.45
CA ALA A 196 21.70 -8.01 -20.66
C ALA A 196 20.59 -8.04 -21.73
N HIS A 197 19.90 -9.17 -21.90
CA HIS A 197 18.82 -9.27 -22.91
C HIS A 197 17.64 -8.34 -22.61
N VAL A 198 17.31 -8.09 -21.34
CA VAL A 198 16.25 -7.16 -20.96
C VAL A 198 16.67 -5.72 -21.23
N VAL A 199 17.92 -5.37 -20.92
CA VAL A 199 18.47 -4.03 -21.22
C VAL A 199 18.48 -3.79 -22.73
N THR A 200 18.96 -4.74 -23.52
CA THR A 200 18.94 -4.66 -24.99
C THR A 200 17.51 -4.52 -25.52
N MET A 201 16.57 -5.30 -24.99
CA MET A 201 15.17 -5.21 -25.41
C MET A 201 14.60 -3.80 -25.13
N LEU A 202 14.78 -3.27 -23.92
CA LEU A 202 14.33 -1.92 -23.54
C LEU A 202 14.91 -0.82 -24.42
N ASN A 203 16.20 -0.92 -24.77
CA ASN A 203 16.88 0.08 -25.61
C ASN A 203 16.48 0.01 -27.08
N ASN A 204 15.95 -1.13 -27.53
CA ASN A 204 15.51 -1.34 -28.91
C ASN A 204 14.00 -1.08 -29.13
N MET A 205 13.23 -0.84 -28.06
CA MET A 205 11.81 -0.53 -28.20
C MET A 205 11.61 0.83 -28.89
N PRO A 206 10.69 0.93 -29.87
CA PRO A 206 10.43 2.20 -30.53
C PRO A 206 9.78 3.19 -29.55
N SER A 207 10.18 4.46 -29.61
CA SER A 207 9.67 5.51 -28.72
C SER A 207 8.16 5.74 -28.79
N LYS A 208 7.49 5.29 -29.86
CA LYS A 208 6.03 5.32 -30.02
C LYS A 208 5.31 4.22 -29.26
N LEU A 209 5.99 3.17 -28.80
CA LEU A 209 5.38 2.10 -28.00
C LEU A 209 5.00 2.66 -26.63
N HIS A 210 3.75 2.44 -26.21
CA HIS A 210 3.23 2.98 -24.95
C HIS A 210 4.11 2.53 -23.76
N PRO A 211 4.46 3.41 -22.80
CA PRO A 211 5.33 3.06 -21.67
C PRO A 211 4.88 1.84 -20.87
N MET A 212 3.56 1.67 -20.65
CA MET A 212 3.03 0.46 -19.99
C MET A 212 3.25 -0.83 -20.79
N SER A 213 3.19 -0.76 -22.12
CA SER A 213 3.51 -1.92 -22.98
C SER A 213 4.99 -2.26 -22.91
N GLN A 214 5.86 -1.25 -22.93
CA GLN A 214 7.30 -1.45 -22.72
C GLN A 214 7.56 -2.10 -21.36
N PHE A 215 6.88 -1.61 -20.31
CA PHE A 215 7.04 -2.09 -18.94
C PHE A 215 6.61 -3.54 -18.77
N SER A 216 5.40 -3.88 -19.24
CA SER A 216 4.88 -5.25 -19.19
C SER A 216 5.75 -6.24 -19.98
N ALA A 217 6.22 -5.85 -21.16
CA ALA A 217 7.10 -6.69 -21.97
C ALA A 217 8.45 -6.96 -21.25
N ALA A 218 9.06 -5.92 -20.66
CA ALA A 218 10.29 -6.05 -19.88
C ALA A 218 10.13 -6.94 -18.65
N VAL A 219 9.04 -6.77 -17.90
CA VAL A 219 8.71 -7.65 -16.77
C VAL A 219 8.51 -9.10 -17.23
N THR A 220 7.83 -9.31 -18.37
CA THR A 220 7.66 -10.65 -18.95
C THR A 220 9.01 -11.27 -19.31
N ALA A 221 9.92 -10.52 -19.94
CA ALA A 221 11.25 -11.03 -20.30
C ALA A 221 12.16 -11.33 -19.10
N LEU A 222 11.90 -10.73 -17.93
CA LEU A 222 12.60 -11.02 -16.68
C LEU A 222 12.22 -12.38 -16.07
N ASN A 223 11.16 -13.04 -16.54
CA ASN A 223 10.83 -14.41 -16.13
C ASN A 223 12.00 -15.40 -16.38
N SER A 224 12.94 -15.10 -17.27
CA SER A 224 14.17 -15.90 -17.45
C SER A 224 14.95 -16.12 -16.15
N GLU A 225 14.81 -15.20 -15.19
CA GLU A 225 15.47 -15.22 -13.90
C GLU A 225 14.61 -15.89 -12.79
N SER A 226 13.42 -16.40 -13.12
CA SER A 226 12.48 -16.91 -12.12
C SER A 226 13.01 -18.17 -11.44
N THR A 227 13.26 -18.04 -10.14
CA THR A 227 13.67 -19.15 -9.28
C THR A 227 12.48 -20.06 -8.96
N PHE A 228 11.25 -19.52 -8.90
CA PHE A 228 10.05 -20.33 -8.69
C PHE A 228 9.73 -21.21 -9.90
N ALA A 229 9.79 -20.67 -11.12
CA ALA A 229 9.57 -21.45 -12.34
C ALA A 229 10.55 -22.63 -12.43
N LYS A 230 11.83 -22.37 -12.16
CA LYS A 230 12.86 -23.41 -12.10
C LYS A 230 12.57 -24.45 -11.01
N ALA A 231 12.38 -24.03 -9.77
CA ALA A 231 12.14 -24.94 -8.64
C ALA A 231 10.87 -25.79 -8.82
N TYR A 232 9.82 -25.21 -9.41
CA TYR A 232 8.60 -25.95 -9.75
C TYR A 232 8.87 -27.05 -10.78
N SER A 233 9.63 -26.74 -11.83
CA SER A 233 10.02 -27.72 -12.86
C SER A 233 10.88 -28.87 -12.29
N GLU A 234 11.66 -28.59 -11.24
CA GLU A 234 12.50 -29.56 -10.53
C GLU A 234 11.72 -30.33 -9.44
N GLY A 235 10.42 -30.08 -9.28
CA GLY A 235 9.56 -30.85 -8.38
C GLY A 235 9.57 -30.40 -6.92
N VAL A 236 9.81 -29.11 -6.64
CA VAL A 236 9.75 -28.56 -5.27
C VAL A 236 8.41 -28.86 -4.57
N HIS A 237 8.44 -29.16 -3.28
CA HIS A 237 7.25 -29.46 -2.50
C HIS A 237 6.33 -28.23 -2.33
N LYS A 238 5.00 -28.43 -2.38
CA LYS A 238 3.99 -27.36 -2.30
C LYS A 238 4.15 -26.43 -1.09
N SER A 239 4.55 -26.97 0.08
CA SER A 239 4.75 -26.17 1.29
C SER A 239 5.91 -25.17 1.20
N LYS A 240 6.76 -25.29 0.18
CA LYS A 240 7.94 -24.46 -0.07
C LYS A 240 7.75 -23.45 -1.20
N TYR A 241 6.62 -23.47 -1.92
CA TYR A 241 6.36 -22.54 -3.03
C TYR A 241 6.54 -21.07 -2.65
N TRP A 242 6.09 -20.69 -1.45
CA TRP A 242 6.19 -19.31 -0.97
C TRP A 242 7.64 -18.84 -0.84
N GLU A 243 8.61 -19.74 -0.59
CA GLU A 243 10.01 -19.37 -0.38
C GLU A 243 10.65 -18.84 -1.67
N TYR A 244 10.29 -19.42 -2.81
CA TYR A 244 10.77 -19.01 -4.13
C TYR A 244 9.95 -17.85 -4.69
N VAL A 245 8.64 -17.84 -4.45
CA VAL A 245 7.79 -16.67 -4.77
C VAL A 245 8.22 -15.44 -3.98
N TYR A 246 8.71 -15.59 -2.75
CA TYR A 246 9.34 -14.52 -1.99
C TYR A 246 10.60 -13.99 -2.69
N GLU A 247 11.53 -14.88 -3.09
CA GLU A 247 12.76 -14.46 -3.78
C GLU A 247 12.46 -13.73 -5.09
N ASP A 248 11.60 -14.30 -5.93
CA ASP A 248 11.19 -13.69 -7.20
C ASP A 248 10.47 -12.36 -6.98
N SER A 249 9.64 -12.22 -5.94
CA SER A 249 8.99 -10.95 -5.59
C SER A 249 9.99 -9.88 -5.14
N MET A 250 10.95 -10.24 -4.28
CA MET A 250 12.01 -9.33 -3.83
C MET A 250 12.90 -8.89 -5.00
N ASN A 251 13.26 -9.83 -5.87
CA ASN A 251 14.04 -9.55 -7.08
C ASN A 251 13.27 -8.65 -8.05
N LEU A 252 11.98 -8.93 -8.26
CA LEU A 252 11.15 -8.12 -9.14
C LEU A 252 11.04 -6.69 -8.62
N ILE A 253 10.62 -6.48 -7.37
CA ILE A 253 10.48 -5.14 -6.75
C ILE A 253 11.78 -4.33 -6.88
N ALA A 254 12.93 -4.95 -6.63
CA ALA A 254 14.24 -4.33 -6.78
C ALA A 254 14.52 -3.84 -8.22
N LYS A 255 14.11 -4.62 -9.22
CA LYS A 255 14.36 -4.37 -10.66
C LYS A 255 13.35 -3.38 -11.27
N LEU A 256 12.16 -3.20 -10.69
CA LEU A 256 11.11 -2.36 -11.27
C LEU A 256 11.52 -0.89 -11.47
N PRO A 257 12.16 -0.19 -10.51
CA PRO A 257 12.63 1.18 -10.74
C PRO A 257 13.65 1.30 -11.87
N VAL A 258 14.52 0.29 -12.03
CA VAL A 258 15.54 0.26 -13.09
C VAL A 258 14.85 0.20 -14.45
N ILE A 259 13.93 -0.75 -14.63
CA ILE A 259 13.13 -0.88 -15.87
C ILE A 259 12.35 0.40 -16.15
N ALA A 260 11.61 0.89 -15.16
CA ALA A 260 10.77 2.05 -15.31
C ALA A 260 11.59 3.29 -15.68
N ALA A 261 12.71 3.54 -14.99
CA ALA A 261 13.60 4.64 -15.31
C ALA A 261 14.24 4.50 -16.69
N THR A 262 14.63 3.30 -17.13
CA THR A 262 15.12 3.07 -18.50
C THR A 262 14.05 3.44 -19.53
N ILE A 263 12.80 3.03 -19.32
CA ILE A 263 11.67 3.41 -20.21
C ILE A 263 11.51 4.93 -20.26
N TYR A 264 11.52 5.58 -19.10
CA TYR A 264 11.40 7.04 -19.02
C TYR A 264 12.51 7.75 -19.77
N ARG A 265 13.76 7.33 -19.56
CA ARG A 265 14.93 7.94 -20.22
C ARG A 265 14.95 7.69 -21.71
N ASN A 266 14.67 6.46 -22.15
CA ASN A 266 14.61 6.11 -23.57
C ASN A 266 13.50 6.87 -24.29
N THR A 267 12.33 7.03 -23.67
CA THR A 267 11.18 7.64 -24.31
C THR A 267 11.22 9.17 -24.27
N TYR A 268 11.74 9.76 -23.19
CA TYR A 268 11.56 11.20 -22.93
C TYR A 268 12.85 11.98 -22.71
N ARG A 269 14.01 11.32 -22.65
CA ARG A 269 15.31 11.95 -22.37
C ARG A 269 16.43 11.42 -23.29
N ASP A 270 16.09 11.15 -24.54
CA ASP A 270 17.02 10.76 -25.61
C ASP A 270 17.91 9.55 -25.28
N GLY A 271 17.40 8.59 -24.50
CA GLY A 271 18.16 7.40 -24.12
C GLY A 271 19.33 7.67 -23.18
N LYS A 272 19.32 8.79 -22.44
CA LYS A 272 20.31 9.04 -21.38
C LYS A 272 20.34 7.86 -20.40
N GLY A 273 21.54 7.33 -20.13
CA GLY A 273 21.70 6.24 -19.16
C GLY A 273 21.12 6.60 -17.78
N ILE A 274 20.67 5.57 -17.06
CA ILE A 274 20.05 5.71 -15.73
C ILE A 274 21.07 5.86 -14.59
N GLY A 275 22.37 5.73 -14.86
CA GLY A 275 23.41 5.72 -13.84
C GLY A 275 23.49 4.39 -13.07
N ALA A 276 24.21 4.39 -11.95
CA ALA A 276 24.35 3.22 -11.08
C ALA A 276 23.41 3.32 -9.88
N ILE A 277 23.00 2.17 -9.35
CA ILE A 277 22.31 2.08 -8.05
C ILE A 277 23.30 2.44 -6.94
N ASP A 278 22.87 3.28 -6.01
CA ASP A 278 23.60 3.64 -4.80
C ASP A 278 23.03 2.84 -3.63
N ASP A 279 23.86 1.97 -3.04
CA ASP A 279 23.46 1.09 -1.93
C ASP A 279 23.25 1.82 -0.60
N ASN A 280 23.54 3.13 -0.56
CA ASN A 280 23.29 4.01 0.58
C ASN A 280 21.99 4.81 0.45
N LYS A 281 21.31 4.74 -0.71
CA LYS A 281 20.01 5.36 -0.93
C LYS A 281 18.88 4.35 -0.75
N ASP A 282 17.74 4.83 -0.25
CA ASP A 282 16.49 4.06 -0.26
C ASP A 282 15.97 3.87 -1.70
N TRP A 283 15.00 2.97 -1.83
CA TRP A 283 14.43 2.56 -3.11
C TRP A 283 13.85 3.73 -3.91
N SER A 284 13.16 4.65 -3.25
CA SER A 284 12.54 5.81 -3.90
C SER A 284 13.58 6.82 -4.35
N ALA A 285 14.59 7.12 -3.51
CA ALA A 285 15.67 8.03 -3.86
C ALA A 285 16.54 7.50 -5.01
N ASN A 286 16.82 6.19 -5.05
CA ASN A 286 17.44 5.54 -6.21
C ASN A 286 16.58 5.72 -7.46
N TYR A 287 15.27 5.50 -7.36
CA TYR A 287 14.37 5.67 -8.49
C TYR A 287 14.37 7.10 -9.04
N CYS A 288 14.26 8.13 -8.17
CA CYS A 288 14.33 9.53 -8.57
C CYS A 288 15.66 9.89 -9.25
N THR A 289 16.78 9.41 -8.69
CA THR A 289 18.12 9.60 -9.27
C THR A 289 18.17 9.01 -10.69
N MET A 290 17.68 7.78 -10.87
CA MET A 290 17.65 7.11 -12.17
C MET A 290 16.76 7.83 -13.19
N LEU A 291 15.63 8.39 -12.74
CA LEU A 291 14.75 9.23 -13.57
C LEU A 291 15.39 10.59 -13.93
N GLY A 292 16.36 11.06 -13.14
CA GLY A 292 17.08 12.31 -13.35
C GLY A 292 16.50 13.50 -12.60
N PHE A 293 15.91 13.23 -11.44
CA PHE A 293 15.39 14.24 -10.54
C PHE A 293 16.25 14.24 -9.28
N ASP A 294 16.99 15.33 -9.10
CA ASP A 294 17.92 15.50 -7.97
C ASP A 294 17.30 16.32 -6.82
N ASP A 295 16.09 16.86 -7.01
CA ASP A 295 15.38 17.59 -5.96
C ASP A 295 15.02 16.64 -4.80
N PRO A 296 15.53 16.88 -3.57
CA PRO A 296 15.21 16.06 -2.41
C PRO A 296 13.71 16.02 -2.11
N GLN A 297 12.96 17.08 -2.42
CA GLN A 297 11.52 17.14 -2.21
C GLN A 297 10.76 16.28 -3.22
N PHE A 298 11.29 16.09 -4.43
CA PHE A 298 10.72 15.11 -5.35
C PHE A 298 10.95 13.67 -4.87
N SER A 299 12.06 13.40 -4.18
CA SER A 299 12.28 12.11 -3.52
C SER A 299 11.31 11.87 -2.37
N GLU A 300 11.00 12.90 -1.56
CA GLU A 300 9.93 12.82 -0.55
C GLU A 300 8.56 12.55 -1.17
N LEU A 301 8.21 13.27 -2.25
CA LEU A 301 6.98 13.01 -3.00
C LEU A 301 6.93 11.57 -3.50
N MET A 302 8.04 11.04 -4.03
CA MET A 302 8.11 9.68 -4.55
C MET A 302 7.93 8.65 -3.45
N ARG A 303 8.53 8.85 -2.26
CA ARG A 303 8.33 7.99 -1.08
C ARG A 303 6.85 7.92 -0.68
N LEU A 304 6.20 9.08 -0.59
CA LEU A 304 4.76 9.16 -0.31
C LEU A 304 3.93 8.49 -1.41
N TYR A 305 4.19 8.83 -2.68
CA TYR A 305 3.46 8.31 -3.84
C TYR A 305 3.51 6.78 -3.91
N LEU A 306 4.71 6.21 -3.81
CA LEU A 306 4.93 4.76 -3.88
C LEU A 306 4.34 4.03 -2.67
N THR A 307 4.25 4.68 -1.51
CA THR A 307 3.60 4.14 -0.32
C THR A 307 2.07 4.09 -0.50
N ILE A 308 1.43 5.20 -0.87
CA ILE A 308 -0.05 5.29 -0.81
C ILE A 308 -0.78 4.61 -1.99
N HIS A 309 -0.09 4.33 -3.09
CA HIS A 309 -0.65 3.60 -4.24
C HIS A 309 -0.37 2.08 -4.20
N SER A 310 0.33 1.63 -3.16
CA SER A 310 0.92 0.28 -3.07
C SER A 310 -0.10 -0.84 -3.11
N ASP A 311 -1.26 -0.65 -2.48
CA ASP A 311 -2.32 -1.65 -2.46
C ASP A 311 -3.71 -1.00 -2.29
N HIS A 312 -4.76 -1.66 -2.77
CA HIS A 312 -6.15 -1.23 -2.56
C HIS A 312 -7.12 -2.40 -2.79
N GLU A 313 -7.11 -3.35 -1.85
CA GLU A 313 -7.82 -4.63 -1.92
C GLU A 313 -7.46 -5.46 -3.17
N GLY A 314 -8.09 -6.63 -3.30
CA GLY A 314 -7.87 -7.55 -4.41
C GLY A 314 -8.83 -7.42 -5.59
N GLY A 315 -9.93 -6.66 -5.44
CA GLY A 315 -10.99 -6.61 -6.46
C GLY A 315 -10.72 -5.70 -7.66
N ASN A 316 -9.69 -4.85 -7.58
CA ASN A 316 -9.28 -4.03 -8.72
C ASN A 316 -8.57 -4.88 -9.78
N VAL A 317 -8.69 -4.50 -11.06
CA VAL A 317 -8.27 -5.35 -12.20
C VAL A 317 -6.80 -5.78 -12.12
N SER A 318 -5.88 -4.90 -11.72
CA SER A 318 -4.45 -5.24 -11.66
C SER A 318 -4.11 -6.21 -10.53
N ALA A 319 -4.70 -6.03 -9.35
CA ALA A 319 -4.54 -6.95 -8.23
C ALA A 319 -5.19 -8.32 -8.53
N HIS A 320 -6.44 -8.31 -9.02
CA HIS A 320 -7.16 -9.53 -9.36
C HIS A 320 -6.46 -10.31 -10.48
N THR A 321 -6.00 -9.64 -11.53
CA THR A 321 -5.27 -10.31 -12.62
C THR A 321 -3.97 -10.95 -12.13
N THR A 322 -3.21 -10.24 -11.27
CA THR A 322 -2.00 -10.80 -10.65
C THR A 322 -2.32 -12.04 -9.81
N HIS A 323 -3.42 -12.00 -9.04
CA HIS A 323 -3.90 -13.14 -8.27
C HIS A 323 -4.32 -14.32 -9.14
N LEU A 324 -5.15 -14.05 -10.15
CA LEU A 324 -5.72 -15.04 -11.05
C LEU A 324 -4.63 -15.80 -11.79
N VAL A 325 -3.68 -15.08 -12.41
CA VAL A 325 -2.55 -15.71 -13.11
C VAL A 325 -1.65 -16.45 -12.13
N GLY A 326 -1.36 -15.87 -10.97
CA GLY A 326 -0.59 -16.54 -9.92
C GLY A 326 -1.28 -17.79 -9.35
N SER A 327 -2.62 -17.87 -9.39
CA SER A 327 -3.39 -19.04 -8.93
C SER A 327 -3.17 -20.28 -9.80
N ALA A 328 -2.78 -20.07 -11.07
CA ALA A 328 -2.35 -21.12 -11.99
C ALA A 328 -0.88 -21.54 -11.78
N LEU A 329 -0.22 -21.05 -10.71
CA LEU A 329 1.19 -21.25 -10.40
C LEU A 329 2.16 -20.67 -11.45
N SER A 330 1.74 -19.61 -12.15
CA SER A 330 2.70 -18.71 -12.79
C SER A 330 3.53 -17.98 -11.71
N ASP A 331 4.79 -17.74 -12.03
CA ASP A 331 5.71 -17.00 -11.16
C ASP A 331 5.34 -15.51 -11.03
N PRO A 332 5.96 -14.78 -10.09
CA PRO A 332 5.70 -13.36 -9.88
C PRO A 332 5.86 -12.46 -11.11
N TYR A 333 6.82 -12.75 -11.99
CA TYR A 333 7.08 -11.93 -13.18
C TYR A 333 5.90 -12.00 -14.15
N LEU A 334 5.48 -13.21 -14.51
CA LEU A 334 4.36 -13.42 -15.42
C LEU A 334 3.03 -12.91 -14.82
N SER A 335 2.82 -13.17 -13.53
CA SER A 335 1.63 -12.72 -12.81
C SER A 335 1.53 -11.19 -12.79
N PHE A 336 2.64 -10.52 -12.48
CA PHE A 336 2.68 -9.06 -12.41
C PHE A 336 2.60 -8.40 -13.79
N ALA A 337 3.25 -8.95 -14.81
CA ALA A 337 3.12 -8.46 -16.19
C ALA A 337 1.67 -8.49 -16.69
N ALA A 338 0.93 -9.56 -16.40
CA ALA A 338 -0.50 -9.62 -16.69
C ALA A 338 -1.29 -8.54 -15.91
N GLY A 339 -0.96 -8.36 -14.62
CA GLY A 339 -1.49 -7.26 -13.81
C GLY A 339 -1.23 -5.87 -14.39
N LEU A 340 -0.05 -5.63 -14.97
CA LEU A 340 0.31 -4.38 -15.66
C LEU A 340 -0.53 -4.17 -16.93
N ASN A 341 -0.83 -5.23 -17.68
CA ASN A 341 -1.71 -5.14 -18.84
C ASN A 341 -3.14 -4.73 -18.43
N GLY A 342 -3.65 -5.28 -17.33
CA GLY A 342 -4.91 -4.85 -16.74
C GLY A 342 -4.86 -3.40 -16.24
N LEU A 343 -3.74 -2.98 -15.63
CA LEU A 343 -3.52 -1.62 -15.17
C LEU A 343 -3.46 -0.60 -16.31
N ALA A 344 -2.96 -0.99 -17.48
CA ALA A 344 -2.93 -0.13 -18.67
C ALA A 344 -4.33 0.14 -19.27
N GLY A 345 -5.36 -0.59 -18.82
CA GLY A 345 -6.74 -0.38 -19.23
C GLY A 345 -7.25 1.02 -18.85
N PRO A 346 -7.91 1.76 -19.76
CA PRO A 346 -8.39 3.12 -19.49
C PRO A 346 -9.30 3.25 -18.25
N LEU A 347 -10.12 2.22 -17.98
CA LEU A 347 -11.02 2.18 -16.83
C LEU A 347 -10.33 1.88 -15.49
N HIS A 348 -9.00 1.76 -15.47
CA HIS A 348 -8.24 1.47 -14.26
C HIS A 348 -7.08 2.46 -14.06
N GLY A 349 -6.14 2.53 -14.99
CA GLY A 349 -4.87 3.24 -14.77
C GLY A 349 -4.78 4.68 -15.27
N LEU A 350 -5.85 5.28 -15.79
CA LEU A 350 -5.81 6.61 -16.43
C LEU A 350 -6.45 7.75 -15.62
N ALA A 351 -7.02 7.48 -14.44
CA ALA A 351 -7.76 8.49 -13.68
C ALA A 351 -6.91 9.74 -13.35
N ASN A 352 -5.63 9.56 -13.02
CA ASN A 352 -4.70 10.66 -12.76
C ASN A 352 -4.54 11.57 -14.01
N GLN A 353 -4.32 10.98 -15.18
CA GLN A 353 -4.18 11.71 -16.44
C GLN A 353 -5.48 12.42 -16.82
N GLU A 354 -6.62 11.77 -16.67
CA GLU A 354 -7.94 12.36 -16.95
C GLU A 354 -8.23 13.59 -16.08
N VAL A 355 -7.87 13.53 -14.80
CA VAL A 355 -7.96 14.68 -13.88
C VAL A 355 -7.09 15.83 -14.39
N LEU A 356 -5.83 15.59 -14.75
CA LEU A 356 -4.96 16.67 -15.24
C LEU A 356 -5.46 17.30 -16.53
N ILE A 357 -5.87 16.50 -17.51
CA ILE A 357 -6.43 16.99 -18.78
C ILE A 357 -7.67 17.86 -18.51
N TRP A 358 -8.53 17.42 -17.59
CA TRP A 358 -9.71 18.19 -17.19
C TRP A 358 -9.36 19.49 -16.48
N LEU A 359 -8.38 19.47 -15.56
CA LEU A 359 -7.89 20.66 -14.86
C LEU A 359 -7.27 21.67 -15.83
N GLU A 360 -6.50 21.22 -16.82
CA GLU A 360 -5.94 22.09 -17.85
C GLU A 360 -7.04 22.74 -18.71
N LYS A 361 -8.09 21.98 -19.08
CA LYS A 361 -9.24 22.51 -19.81
C LYS A 361 -9.97 23.57 -18.99
N LEU A 362 -10.19 23.29 -17.70
CA LEU A 362 -10.78 24.24 -16.76
C LEU A 362 -9.91 25.51 -16.69
N ARG A 363 -8.62 25.37 -16.39
CA ARG A 363 -7.66 26.48 -16.28
C ARG A 363 -7.59 27.32 -17.55
N LYS A 364 -7.62 26.71 -18.74
CA LYS A 364 -7.65 27.42 -20.03
C LYS A 364 -8.93 28.27 -20.21
N GLN A 365 -10.05 27.84 -19.62
CA GLN A 365 -11.32 28.57 -19.73
C GLN A 365 -11.46 29.68 -18.69
N VAL A 366 -11.03 29.45 -17.44
CA VAL A 366 -11.24 30.41 -16.34
C VAL A 366 -10.01 31.28 -16.04
N GLY A 367 -8.83 30.93 -16.58
CA GLY A 367 -7.56 31.59 -16.29
C GLY A 367 -7.01 31.27 -14.90
N ASP A 368 -5.91 31.93 -14.53
CA ASP A 368 -5.24 31.74 -13.23
C ASP A 368 -5.85 32.58 -12.10
N ASN A 369 -6.61 33.63 -12.46
CA ASN A 369 -7.29 34.54 -11.54
C ASN A 369 -8.80 34.27 -11.55
N PHE A 370 -9.19 33.00 -11.44
CA PHE A 370 -10.57 32.57 -11.46
C PHE A 370 -11.32 32.99 -10.19
N THR A 371 -12.64 33.20 -10.31
CA THR A 371 -13.54 33.30 -9.14
C THR A 371 -14.22 31.97 -8.84
N GLU A 372 -14.73 31.80 -7.62
CA GLU A 372 -15.50 30.59 -7.27
C GLU A 372 -16.76 30.43 -8.13
N GLU A 373 -17.38 31.54 -8.54
CA GLU A 373 -18.55 31.56 -9.43
C GLU A 373 -18.22 30.99 -10.81
N GLN A 374 -17.07 31.37 -11.39
CA GLN A 374 -16.62 30.84 -12.68
C GLN A 374 -16.34 29.32 -12.60
N LEU A 375 -15.77 28.86 -11.49
CA LEU A 375 -15.58 27.42 -11.25
C LEU A 375 -16.93 26.69 -11.14
N LYS A 376 -17.86 27.22 -10.36
CA LYS A 376 -19.23 26.66 -10.22
C LYS A 376 -19.91 26.57 -11.58
N GLU A 377 -19.83 27.61 -12.40
CA GLU A 377 -20.41 27.64 -13.74
C GLU A 377 -19.83 26.53 -14.63
N PHE A 378 -18.50 26.39 -14.66
CA PHE A 378 -17.83 25.34 -15.43
C PHE A 378 -18.23 23.94 -14.96
N ILE A 379 -18.28 23.70 -13.66
CA ILE A 379 -18.65 22.40 -13.08
C ILE A 379 -20.11 22.06 -13.42
N TRP A 380 -21.04 23.02 -13.26
CA TRP A 380 -22.43 22.83 -13.66
C TRP A 380 -22.58 22.57 -15.16
N LYS A 381 -21.84 23.29 -16.00
CA LYS A 381 -21.82 23.04 -17.46
C LYS A 381 -21.35 21.62 -17.77
N THR A 382 -20.30 21.15 -17.09
CA THR A 382 -19.78 19.79 -17.21
C THR A 382 -20.86 18.76 -16.86
N LEU A 383 -21.48 18.89 -15.68
CA LEU A 383 -22.51 17.95 -15.20
C LEU A 383 -23.78 17.98 -16.06
N LYS A 384 -24.23 19.15 -16.50
CA LYS A 384 -25.41 19.31 -17.38
C LYS A 384 -25.17 18.73 -18.78
N SER A 385 -23.92 18.61 -19.22
CA SER A 385 -23.57 17.94 -20.48
C SER A 385 -23.57 16.40 -20.40
N GLY A 386 -23.88 15.82 -19.23
CA GLY A 386 -23.81 14.39 -18.99
C GLY A 386 -22.40 13.87 -18.68
N GLN A 387 -21.41 14.76 -18.58
CA GLN A 387 -20.05 14.42 -18.16
C GLN A 387 -19.96 14.36 -16.62
N VAL A 388 -18.92 13.68 -16.13
CA VAL A 388 -18.58 13.62 -14.70
C VAL A 388 -17.41 14.55 -14.39
N VAL A 389 -17.21 14.88 -13.11
CA VAL A 389 -15.98 15.53 -12.65
C VAL A 389 -14.96 14.43 -12.32
N PRO A 390 -13.86 14.30 -13.08
CA PRO A 390 -12.89 13.22 -12.86
C PRO A 390 -12.34 13.23 -11.43
N GLY A 391 -12.19 12.05 -10.84
CA GLY A 391 -11.67 11.89 -9.49
C GLY A 391 -12.68 12.13 -8.35
N TYR A 392 -13.89 12.60 -8.65
CA TYR A 392 -14.97 12.78 -7.66
C TYR A 392 -16.10 11.78 -7.86
N GLY A 393 -16.69 11.31 -6.75
CA GLY A 393 -17.86 10.43 -6.79
C GLY A 393 -17.51 8.96 -6.59
N HIS A 394 -17.35 8.53 -5.34
CA HIS A 394 -16.97 7.16 -4.99
C HIS A 394 -18.20 6.31 -4.58
N ALA A 395 -18.22 5.02 -4.95
CA ALA A 395 -19.33 4.13 -4.61
C ALA A 395 -19.40 3.76 -3.12
N VAL A 396 -18.23 3.59 -2.49
CA VAL A 396 -18.09 3.06 -1.11
C VAL A 396 -17.69 4.12 -0.08
N LEU A 397 -16.56 4.80 -0.28
CA LEU A 397 -15.98 5.76 0.67
C LEU A 397 -16.89 6.97 0.94
N ARG A 398 -17.17 7.25 2.22
CA ARG A 398 -18.13 8.29 2.66
C ARG A 398 -17.52 9.66 2.97
N LYS A 399 -16.19 9.75 3.04
CA LYS A 399 -15.42 10.99 3.27
C LYS A 399 -14.30 11.12 2.24
N THR A 400 -13.54 12.22 2.30
CA THR A 400 -12.35 12.42 1.47
C THR A 400 -11.36 11.26 1.67
N ASP A 401 -10.86 10.72 0.55
CA ASP A 401 -9.83 9.68 0.56
C ASP A 401 -8.60 10.15 1.36
N PRO A 402 -8.16 9.41 2.39
CA PRO A 402 -6.99 9.83 3.16
C PRO A 402 -5.72 9.92 2.29
N ARG A 403 -5.67 9.22 1.15
CA ARG A 403 -4.60 9.36 0.16
C ARG A 403 -4.67 10.66 -0.63
N TYR A 404 -5.86 11.25 -0.80
CA TYR A 404 -5.98 12.63 -1.29
C TYR A 404 -5.48 13.61 -0.22
N THR A 405 -5.88 13.40 1.03
CA THR A 405 -5.54 14.29 2.16
C THR A 405 -4.03 14.38 2.37
N CYS A 406 -3.30 13.26 2.42
CA CYS A 406 -1.84 13.31 2.62
C CYS A 406 -1.11 14.03 1.48
N GLN A 407 -1.57 13.87 0.23
CA GLN A 407 -1.02 14.59 -0.93
C GLN A 407 -1.33 16.10 -0.86
N ARG A 408 -2.51 16.46 -0.34
CA ARG A 408 -2.87 17.86 -0.08
C ARG A 408 -2.00 18.47 1.01
N GLU A 409 -1.71 17.75 2.08
CA GLU A 409 -0.81 18.19 3.15
C GLU A 409 0.61 18.42 2.61
N PHE A 410 1.12 17.49 1.80
CA PHE A 410 2.39 17.65 1.09
C PHE A 410 2.39 18.93 0.23
N ALA A 411 1.33 19.15 -0.55
CA ALA A 411 1.21 20.34 -1.39
C ALA A 411 1.18 21.65 -0.61
N LEU A 412 0.44 21.69 0.51
CA LEU A 412 0.36 22.86 1.38
C LEU A 412 1.72 23.23 1.98
N LYS A 413 2.56 22.23 2.26
CA LYS A 413 3.89 22.43 2.82
C LYS A 413 4.93 22.84 1.77
N HIS A 414 4.89 22.23 0.59
CA HIS A 414 6.01 22.31 -0.38
C HIS A 414 5.71 23.15 -1.63
N LEU A 415 4.44 23.29 -2.03
CA LEU A 415 4.04 24.05 -3.23
C LEU A 415 2.71 24.82 -3.04
N PRO A 416 2.49 25.55 -1.93
CA PRO A 416 1.21 26.21 -1.64
C PRO A 416 0.83 27.30 -2.65
N ASN A 417 1.83 27.84 -3.35
CA ASN A 417 1.67 28.93 -4.29
C ASN A 417 1.50 28.48 -5.74
N ASP A 418 1.65 27.18 -6.04
CA ASP A 418 1.51 26.66 -7.39
C ASP A 418 0.09 26.91 -7.94
N PRO A 419 -0.07 27.50 -9.14
CA PRO A 419 -1.38 27.81 -9.70
C PRO A 419 -2.27 26.57 -9.91
N LEU A 420 -1.69 25.44 -10.29
CA LEU A 420 -2.45 24.22 -10.56
C LEU A 420 -2.91 23.57 -9.24
N PHE A 421 -2.08 23.60 -8.20
CA PHE A 421 -2.50 23.22 -6.84
C PHE A 421 -3.61 24.13 -6.30
N LYS A 422 -3.50 25.45 -6.47
CA LYS A 422 -4.58 26.40 -6.08
C LYS A 422 -5.90 26.06 -6.77
N LEU A 423 -5.85 25.69 -8.05
CA LEU A 423 -7.03 25.23 -8.79
C LEU A 423 -7.60 23.94 -8.19
N VAL A 424 -6.77 22.93 -7.91
CA VAL A 424 -7.22 21.68 -7.24
C VAL A 424 -7.86 21.98 -5.88
N ALA A 425 -7.28 22.88 -5.09
CA ALA A 425 -7.82 23.26 -3.79
C ALA A 425 -9.16 23.99 -3.90
N ALA A 426 -9.35 24.83 -4.92
CA ALA A 426 -10.62 25.49 -5.19
C ALA A 426 -11.69 24.50 -5.70
N VAL A 427 -11.31 23.57 -6.58
CA VAL A 427 -12.18 22.48 -7.04
C VAL A 427 -12.65 21.63 -5.85
N TYR A 428 -11.76 21.31 -4.90
CA TYR A 428 -12.11 20.58 -3.66
C TYR A 428 -13.15 21.31 -2.81
N LYS A 429 -13.11 22.64 -2.76
CA LYS A 429 -14.10 23.45 -2.04
C LYS A 429 -15.46 23.45 -2.74
N VAL A 430 -15.46 23.49 -4.08
CA VAL A 430 -16.67 23.78 -4.89
C VAL A 430 -17.42 22.52 -5.32
N VAL A 431 -16.73 21.44 -5.68
CA VAL A 431 -17.35 20.24 -6.26
C VAL A 431 -18.24 19.47 -5.27
N PRO A 432 -17.81 19.17 -4.03
CA PRO A 432 -18.61 18.33 -3.15
C PRO A 432 -20.02 18.89 -2.83
N PRO A 433 -20.19 20.21 -2.54
CA PRO A 433 -21.51 20.81 -2.39
C PRO A 433 -22.38 20.69 -3.65
N ILE A 434 -21.82 20.92 -4.84
CA ILE A 434 -22.55 20.80 -6.13
C ILE A 434 -23.03 19.37 -6.35
N LEU A 435 -22.16 18.38 -6.13
CA LEU A 435 -22.54 16.97 -6.32
C LEU A 435 -23.59 16.52 -5.30
N THR A 436 -23.55 17.08 -4.08
CA THR A 436 -24.58 16.87 -3.06
C THR A 436 -25.92 17.45 -3.51
N GLU A 437 -25.91 18.70 -3.99
CA GLU A 437 -27.11 19.38 -4.52
C GLU A 437 -27.71 18.64 -5.73
N LEU A 438 -26.86 18.07 -6.60
CA LEU A 438 -27.31 17.29 -7.75
C LEU A 438 -28.07 16.01 -7.34
N GLY A 439 -27.82 15.46 -6.15
CA GLY A 439 -28.54 14.30 -5.60
C GLY A 439 -28.32 12.96 -6.32
N LYS A 440 -27.45 12.90 -7.35
CA LYS A 440 -27.15 11.69 -8.14
C LYS A 440 -25.92 10.92 -7.66
N VAL A 441 -25.06 11.56 -6.86
CA VAL A 441 -23.80 10.99 -6.39
C VAL A 441 -23.92 10.68 -4.89
N LYS A 442 -23.70 9.41 -4.52
CA LYS A 442 -23.85 8.98 -3.12
C LYS A 442 -22.78 9.58 -2.21
N ASN A 443 -21.52 9.59 -2.65
CA ASN A 443 -20.40 10.14 -1.89
C ASN A 443 -19.60 11.12 -2.76
N PRO A 444 -19.71 12.44 -2.54
CA PRO A 444 -19.24 13.48 -3.47
C PRO A 444 -17.77 13.87 -3.30
N TRP A 445 -16.97 13.03 -2.64
CA TRP A 445 -15.59 13.36 -2.23
C TRP A 445 -14.55 12.91 -3.25
N PRO A 446 -13.35 13.54 -3.28
CA PRO A 446 -12.29 13.16 -4.20
C PRO A 446 -11.53 11.91 -3.74
N ASN A 447 -10.87 11.28 -4.70
CA ASN A 447 -9.92 10.18 -4.51
C ASN A 447 -8.45 10.62 -4.72
N VAL A 448 -7.52 9.70 -4.51
CA VAL A 448 -6.07 9.91 -4.71
C VAL A 448 -5.68 10.53 -6.06
N ASP A 449 -6.35 10.11 -7.14
CA ASP A 449 -6.04 10.53 -8.52
C ASP A 449 -6.40 12.00 -8.79
N SER A 450 -7.26 12.58 -7.94
CA SER A 450 -7.66 13.99 -8.02
C SER A 450 -6.54 14.96 -7.66
N HIS A 451 -5.41 14.46 -7.13
CA HIS A 451 -4.33 15.29 -6.59
C HIS A 451 -2.93 14.90 -7.08
N SER A 452 -2.69 13.63 -7.38
CA SER A 452 -1.34 13.13 -7.69
C SER A 452 -0.69 13.81 -8.88
N GLY A 453 -1.46 14.06 -9.94
CA GLY A 453 -0.93 14.64 -11.17
C GLY A 453 -0.32 16.03 -10.98
N VAL A 454 -0.92 16.88 -10.16
CA VAL A 454 -0.43 18.26 -9.98
C VAL A 454 0.91 18.30 -9.23
N LEU A 455 1.13 17.33 -8.33
CA LEU A 455 2.40 17.17 -7.63
C LEU A 455 3.51 16.76 -8.61
N LEU A 456 3.24 15.78 -9.48
CA LEU A 456 4.20 15.32 -10.49
C LEU A 456 4.55 16.43 -11.49
N GLN A 457 3.55 17.18 -11.98
CA GLN A 457 3.74 18.29 -12.90
C GLN A 457 4.62 19.40 -12.31
N TYR A 458 4.43 19.73 -11.02
CA TYR A 458 5.17 20.77 -10.32
C TYR A 458 6.69 20.49 -10.32
N TYR A 459 7.09 19.27 -9.99
CA TYR A 459 8.50 18.87 -9.98
C TYR A 459 9.08 18.54 -11.36
N GLY A 460 8.30 18.68 -12.43
CA GLY A 460 8.77 18.56 -13.81
C GLY A 460 8.60 17.18 -14.45
N LEU A 461 7.93 16.24 -13.81
CA LEU A 461 7.52 14.97 -14.43
C LEU A 461 6.18 15.20 -15.14
N LYS A 462 6.27 15.69 -16.39
CA LYS A 462 5.11 16.20 -17.14
C LYS A 462 4.50 15.18 -18.10
N GLU A 463 5.19 14.06 -18.30
CA GLU A 463 4.87 13.05 -19.29
C GLU A 463 3.73 12.13 -18.81
N MET A 464 2.49 12.58 -18.96
CA MET A 464 1.28 11.90 -18.43
C MET A 464 1.16 10.41 -18.82
N ASN A 465 1.62 10.01 -20.01
CA ASN A 465 1.60 8.60 -20.43
C ASN A 465 2.50 7.69 -19.57
N TYR A 466 3.43 8.27 -18.79
CA TYR A 466 4.31 7.55 -17.88
C TYR A 466 3.71 7.35 -16.49
N TYR A 467 2.66 8.08 -16.10
CA TYR A 467 2.17 8.08 -14.72
C TYR A 467 1.68 6.69 -14.28
N THR A 468 1.06 5.94 -15.20
CA THR A 468 0.63 4.56 -14.92
C THR A 468 1.81 3.61 -14.70
N VAL A 469 3.01 3.90 -15.23
CA VAL A 469 4.23 3.12 -14.93
C VAL A 469 4.61 3.28 -13.47
N MET A 470 4.61 4.51 -12.94
CA MET A 470 4.84 4.76 -11.52
C MET A 470 3.79 4.09 -10.63
N PHE A 471 2.53 4.12 -11.07
CA PHE A 471 1.46 3.40 -10.38
C PHE A 471 1.75 1.89 -10.37
N GLY A 472 2.20 1.31 -11.48
CA GLY A 472 2.65 -0.08 -11.55
C GLY A 472 3.79 -0.38 -10.56
N VAL A 473 4.84 0.45 -10.53
CA VAL A 473 5.97 0.31 -9.61
C VAL A 473 5.49 0.29 -8.15
N SER A 474 4.59 1.20 -7.77
CA SER A 474 4.00 1.23 -6.43
C SER A 474 3.15 -0.04 -6.17
N ARG A 475 2.24 -0.36 -7.07
CA ARG A 475 1.27 -1.46 -6.93
C ARG A 475 1.93 -2.83 -6.77
N ALA A 476 3.15 -2.99 -7.27
CA ALA A 476 3.94 -4.20 -7.09
C ALA A 476 4.06 -4.60 -5.61
N LEU A 477 4.22 -3.62 -4.71
CA LEU A 477 4.40 -3.87 -3.28
C LEU A 477 3.22 -4.65 -2.69
N GLY A 478 1.98 -4.23 -2.97
CA GLY A 478 0.78 -4.89 -2.48
C GLY A 478 0.52 -6.25 -3.12
N VAL A 479 0.52 -6.29 -4.46
CA VAL A 479 0.12 -7.51 -5.18
C VAL A 479 1.14 -8.64 -5.01
N LEU A 480 2.43 -8.32 -4.88
CA LEU A 480 3.47 -9.31 -4.63
C LEU A 480 3.52 -9.75 -3.18
N ALA A 481 3.26 -8.84 -2.22
CA ALA A 481 3.07 -9.23 -0.81
C ALA A 481 1.90 -10.23 -0.68
N GLN A 482 0.78 -9.98 -1.35
CA GLN A 482 -0.34 -10.92 -1.38
C GLN A 482 -0.01 -12.20 -2.14
N LEU A 483 0.78 -12.15 -3.23
CA LEU A 483 1.15 -13.35 -3.98
C LEU A 483 2.00 -14.31 -3.14
N ILE A 484 2.92 -13.79 -2.32
CA ILE A 484 3.67 -14.56 -1.32
C ILE A 484 2.70 -15.28 -0.38
N TRP A 485 1.76 -14.55 0.22
CA TRP A 485 0.75 -15.14 1.12
C TRP A 485 -0.16 -16.15 0.43
N SER A 486 -0.55 -15.90 -0.82
CA SER A 486 -1.40 -16.81 -1.60
C SER A 486 -0.71 -18.18 -1.79
N ARG A 487 0.62 -18.21 -1.96
CA ARG A 487 1.39 -19.46 -1.99
C ARG A 487 1.64 -20.03 -0.60
N ALA A 488 1.93 -19.20 0.39
CA ALA A 488 2.14 -19.63 1.77
C ALA A 488 0.89 -20.31 2.35
N LEU A 489 -0.29 -19.80 2.03
CA LEU A 489 -1.59 -20.33 2.46
C LEU A 489 -2.12 -21.44 1.53
N GLY A 490 -1.40 -21.74 0.44
CA GLY A 490 -1.76 -22.79 -0.51
C GLY A 490 -3.09 -22.55 -1.21
N PHE A 491 -3.43 -21.30 -1.51
CA PHE A 491 -4.65 -20.95 -2.23
C PHE A 491 -4.73 -21.71 -3.56
N PRO A 492 -5.91 -22.26 -3.91
CA PRO A 492 -6.08 -23.06 -5.11
C PRO A 492 -6.13 -22.20 -6.37
N ILE A 493 -6.19 -22.85 -7.53
CA ILE A 493 -6.54 -22.20 -8.78
C ILE A 493 -7.90 -21.49 -8.67
N GLU A 494 -7.97 -20.24 -9.13
CA GLU A 494 -9.21 -19.51 -9.28
C GLU A 494 -9.94 -20.01 -10.53
N ARG A 495 -11.19 -20.46 -10.37
CA ARG A 495 -11.95 -21.10 -11.46
C ARG A 495 -13.47 -20.89 -11.31
N PRO A 496 -13.98 -19.66 -11.47
CA PRO A 496 -15.42 -19.40 -11.43
C PRO A 496 -16.15 -20.16 -12.55
N LYS A 497 -17.43 -20.47 -12.33
CA LYS A 497 -18.28 -21.11 -13.34
C LYS A 497 -18.97 -20.04 -14.19
N SER A 498 -18.83 -20.13 -15.51
CA SER A 498 -19.58 -19.30 -16.46
C SER A 498 -20.93 -19.93 -16.82
N PHE A 499 -21.88 -19.07 -17.19
CA PHE A 499 -23.23 -19.41 -17.64
C PHE A 499 -23.52 -18.61 -18.92
N SER A 500 -24.20 -19.22 -19.89
CA SER A 500 -24.73 -18.47 -21.05
C SER A 500 -26.09 -17.85 -20.70
N THR A 501 -26.49 -16.85 -21.49
CA THR A 501 -27.84 -16.25 -21.38
C THR A 501 -28.92 -17.32 -21.53
N GLU A 502 -28.80 -18.24 -22.48
CA GLU A 502 -29.76 -19.32 -22.71
C GLU A 502 -29.87 -20.26 -21.51
N LEU A 503 -28.75 -20.56 -20.83
CA LEU A 503 -28.77 -21.38 -19.63
C LEU A 503 -29.52 -20.65 -18.50
N LEU A 504 -29.28 -19.36 -18.32
CA LEU A 504 -29.96 -18.54 -17.33
C LEU A 504 -31.45 -18.40 -17.65
N MET A 505 -31.82 -18.19 -18.91
CA MET A 505 -33.21 -18.17 -19.36
C MET A 505 -33.88 -19.53 -19.21
N LYS A 506 -33.19 -20.65 -19.45
CA LYS A 506 -33.75 -21.98 -19.19
C LYS A 506 -33.96 -22.23 -17.69
N GLN A 507 -33.09 -21.69 -16.85
CA GLN A 507 -33.13 -21.87 -15.41
C GLN A 507 -34.16 -20.96 -14.71
N PHE A 508 -34.35 -19.73 -15.20
CA PHE A 508 -35.17 -18.69 -14.55
C PHE A 508 -36.26 -18.08 -15.45
N GLY A 509 -36.14 -18.23 -16.77
CA GLY A 509 -37.20 -17.88 -17.72
C GLY A 509 -38.31 -18.94 -17.67
N LYS A 510 -39.55 -18.48 -17.81
CA LYS A 510 -40.74 -19.34 -17.85
C LYS A 510 -40.92 -19.98 -19.21
#